data_AF-A0A938B942-F1
#
_entry.id   AF-A0A938B942-F1
#
_cell.length_a   1.000
_cell.length_b   1.000
_cell.length_c   1.000
_cell.angle_alpha   90.00
_cell.angle_beta   90.00
_cell.angle_gamma   90.00
#
_symmetry.space_group_name_H-M   'P 1'
#
loop_
_entity.id
_entity.type
_entity.pdbx_description
1 polymer ?
#
loop_
_entity_poly.entity_id
_entity_poly.type
_entity_poly.pdbx_seq_one_letter_code
_entity_poly.pdbx_strand_id
1 'polypeptide(L)' 'MTTRTTIGESTEEKWLAEHPEICEEYIGEFIAILTEEIIAHGKNEQEVLEQADKVSDDYVLTYLYPREEMII' A
#
# COMPACT_ATOMS: atom_id res chain seq x y z
N MET A 1 -12.37 26.06 17.59
CA MET A 1 -12.71 24.63 17.59
C MET A 1 -12.97 24.26 16.14
N THR A 2 -11.93 23.86 15.42
CA THR A 2 -12.04 23.50 14.00
C THR A 2 -12.12 21.99 13.95
N THR A 3 -13.29 21.45 13.62
CA THR A 3 -13.49 20.02 13.39
C THR A 3 -12.67 19.63 12.17
N ARG A 4 -11.44 19.17 12.41
CA ARG A 4 -10.69 18.39 11.42
C ARG A 4 -11.51 17.12 11.22
N THR A 5 -12.22 17.07 10.10
CA THR A 5 -12.85 15.87 9.57
C THR A 5 -11.77 14.80 9.53
N THR A 6 -11.83 13.87 10.48
CA THR A 6 -11.15 12.58 10.37
C THR A 6 -11.88 11.84 9.26
N ILE A 7 -11.55 12.16 8.01
CA ILE A 7 -11.65 11.18 6.94
C ILE A 7 -10.72 10.09 7.45
N GLY A 8 -11.26 8.92 7.75
CA GLY A 8 -10.43 7.77 8.04
C GLY A 8 -9.68 7.47 6.75
N GLU A 9 -8.55 8.15 6.56
CA GLU A 9 -7.53 7.78 5.59
C GLU A 9 -7.27 6.31 5.90
N SER A 10 -7.65 5.42 4.98
CA SER A 10 -7.34 4.01 5.11
C SER A 10 -5.85 3.93 5.44
N THR A 11 -5.44 3.06 6.37
CA THR A 11 -4.04 2.98 6.85
C THR A 11 -3.03 3.00 5.69
N GLU A 12 -3.41 2.46 4.52
CA GLU A 12 -2.69 2.54 3.26
C GLU A 12 -2.41 3.98 2.77
N GLU A 13 -3.40 4.89 2.74
CA GLU A 13 -3.26 6.24 2.18
C GLU A 13 -2.35 7.10 3.04
N LYS A 14 -2.48 6.96 4.36
CA LYS A 14 -1.63 7.67 5.31
C LYS A 14 -0.19 7.17 5.24
N TRP A 15 0.00 5.86 5.14
CA TRP A 15 1.32 5.25 4.99
C TRP A 15 1.99 5.65 3.66
N LEU A 16 1.25 5.65 2.55
CA LEU A 16 1.75 6.12 1.25
C LEU A 16 2.07 7.62 1.25
N ALA A 17 1.29 8.43 1.97
CA ALA A 17 1.57 9.86 2.14
C ALA A 17 2.82 10.12 3.01
N GLU A 18 3.08 9.27 4.01
CA GLU A 18 4.27 9.35 4.87
C GLU A 18 5.53 8.79 4.21
N HIS A 19 5.40 7.92 3.19
CA HIS A 19 6.50 7.26 2.49
C HIS A 19 6.47 7.48 0.96
N PRO A 20 6.60 8.73 0.48
CA PRO A 20 6.56 9.01 -0.96
C PRO A 20 7.69 8.35 -1.76
N GLU A 21 8.83 8.08 -1.12
CA GLU A 21 9.98 7.38 -1.74
C GLU A 21 9.67 5.91 -2.09
N ILE A 22 8.83 5.27 -1.28
CA ILE A 22 8.36 3.89 -1.51
C ILE A 22 7.40 3.87 -2.70
N CYS A 23 6.57 4.90 -2.84
CA CYS A 23 5.68 5.02 -4.00
C CYS A 23 6.45 5.09 -5.32
N GLU A 24 7.65 5.65 -5.33
CA GLU A 24 8.50 5.70 -6.52
C GLU A 24 9.26 4.37 -6.73
N GLU A 25 9.69 3.70 -5.65
CA GLU A 25 10.45 2.46 -5.71
C GLU A 25 9.59 1.25 -6.17
N TYR A 26 8.36 1.14 -5.66
CA TYR A 26 7.46 0.01 -5.92
C TYR A 26 6.32 0.37 -6.88
N ILE A 27 6.48 1.44 -7.65
CA ILE A 27 5.49 1.90 -8.62
C ILE A 27 5.16 0.80 -9.64
N GLY A 28 3.87 0.53 -9.83
CA GLY A 28 3.38 -0.52 -10.71
C GLY A 28 3.53 -1.94 -10.14
N GLU A 29 3.83 -2.08 -8.85
CA GLU A 29 3.88 -3.36 -8.14
C GLU A 29 2.72 -3.50 -7.15
N PHE A 30 2.37 -4.76 -6.84
CA PHE A 30 1.55 -5.11 -5.69
C PHE A 30 2.44 -5.15 -4.44
N ILE A 31 1.97 -4.55 -3.36
CA ILE A 31 2.63 -4.59 -2.05
C ILE A 31 1.66 -5.15 -1.01
N ALA A 32 2.16 -6.04 -0.17
CA ALA A 32 1.45 -6.55 0.99
C ALA A 32 2.00 -5.88 2.24
N ILE A 33 1.12 -5.20 2.98
CA ILE A 33 1.44 -4.42 4.18
C ILE A 33 0.80 -5.10 5.39
N LEU A 34 1.62 -5.42 6.39
CA LEU A 34 1.15 -5.91 7.68
C LEU A 34 1.37 -4.82 8.73
N THR A 35 0.28 -4.31 9.31
CA THR A 35 0.29 -3.16 10.23
C THR A 35 0.83 -1.87 9.58
N GLU A 36 2.15 -1.77 9.38
CA GLU A 36 2.86 -0.62 8.79
C GLU A 36 4.18 -1.05 8.09
N GLU A 37 4.38 -2.34 7.82
CA GLU A 37 5.60 -2.89 7.19
C GLU A 37 5.26 -3.66 5.91
N ILE A 38 6.06 -3.49 4.86
CA ILE A 38 5.95 -4.30 3.63
C ILE A 38 6.51 -5.69 3.92
N ILE A 39 5.66 -6.70 3.87
CA ILE A 39 6.06 -8.11 4.06
C ILE A 39 6.30 -8.83 2.73
N ALA A 40 5.72 -8.33 1.63
CA ALA A 40 5.95 -8.84 0.27
C ALA A 40 5.66 -7.76 -0.77
N HIS A 41 6.36 -7.80 -1.91
CA HIS A 41 6.10 -6.92 -3.05
C HIS A 41 6.43 -7.59 -4.39
N GLY A 42 5.83 -7.10 -5.48
CA GLY A 42 6.17 -7.54 -6.83
C GLY A 42 5.08 -7.26 -7.87
N LYS A 43 5.43 -7.43 -9.15
CA LYS A 43 4.52 -7.17 -10.28
C LYS A 43 3.37 -8.17 -10.43
N ASN A 44 3.46 -9.32 -9.78
CA ASN A 44 2.50 -10.40 -9.91
C ASN A 44 1.72 -10.55 -8.59
N GLU A 45 0.45 -10.19 -8.61
CA GLU A 45 -0.47 -10.26 -7.48
C GLU A 45 -0.41 -11.62 -6.77
N GLN A 46 -0.46 -12.71 -7.54
CA GLN A 46 -0.53 -14.06 -6.99
C GLN A 46 0.75 -14.44 -6.25
N GLU A 47 1.92 -14.05 -6.77
CA GLU A 47 3.20 -14.29 -6.10
C GLU A 47 3.32 -13.49 -4.81
N VAL A 48 2.80 -12.25 -4.78
CA VAL A 48 2.82 -11.41 -3.58
C VAL A 48 1.88 -11.97 -2.52
N LEU A 49 0.69 -12.44 -2.90
CA LEU A 49 -0.23 -13.14 -2.00
C LEU A 49 0.41 -14.39 -1.40
N GLU A 50 1.01 -15.27 -2.22
CA GLU A 50 1.66 -16.49 -1.75
C GLU A 50 2.87 -16.22 -0.83
N GLN A 51 3.53 -15.08 -0.99
CA GLN A 51 4.62 -14.66 -0.10
C GLN A 51 4.08 -14.09 1.21
N ALA A 52 3.05 -13.26 1.14
CA ALA A 52 2.43 -12.64 2.31
C ALA A 52 1.75 -13.69 3.21
N ASP A 53 1.04 -14.66 2.61
CA ASP A 53 0.34 -15.77 3.29
C ASP A 53 1.29 -16.65 4.12
N LYS A 54 2.56 -16.78 3.70
CA LYS A 54 3.60 -17.48 4.48
C LYS A 54 4.00 -16.74 5.75
N VAL A 55 3.75 -15.44 5.82
CA VAL A 55 4.08 -14.57 6.96
C VAL A 55 2.87 -14.41 7.87
N SER A 56 1.72 -14.07 7.30
CA SER A 56 0.47 -13.80 8.02
C SER A 56 -0.73 -13.91 7.08
N ASP A 57 -1.91 -14.23 7.60
CA ASP A 57 -3.20 -14.12 6.88
C ASP A 57 -3.82 -12.70 6.98
N ASP A 58 -3.32 -11.85 7.88
CA ASP A 58 -3.93 -10.57 8.24
C ASP A 58 -3.17 -9.37 7.63
N TYR A 59 -2.96 -9.37 6.31
CA TYR A 59 -2.28 -8.29 5.60
C TYR A 59 -3.20 -7.52 4.65
N VAL A 60 -2.81 -6.30 4.31
CA VAL A 60 -3.45 -5.47 3.30
C VAL A 60 -2.65 -5.57 2.01
N LEU A 61 -3.28 -6.05 0.93
CA LEU A 61 -2.70 -6.00 -0.40
C LEU A 61 -3.14 -4.71 -1.10
N THR A 62 -2.19 -3.93 -1.60
CA THR A 62 -2.47 -2.74 -2.40
C THR A 62 -1.59 -2.69 -3.64
N TYR A 63 -2.09 -2.07 -4.72
CA TYR A 63 -1.34 -1.87 -5.95
C TYR A 63 -0.96 -0.41 -6.09
N LEU A 64 0.33 -0.14 -6.29
CA LEU A 64 0.81 1.22 -6.42
C LEU A 64 0.66 1.69 -7.86
N TYR A 65 -0.38 2.48 -8.12
CA TYR A 65 -0.55 3.10 -9.42
C TYR A 65 0.47 4.22 -9.63
N PRO A 66 1.06 4.32 -10.83
CA PRO A 66 1.86 5.48 -11.17
C PRO A 66 1.02 6.75 -11.06
N ARG A 67 1.58 7.76 -10.40
CA ARG A 67 0.90 9.05 -10.12
C ARG A 67 0.39 9.75 -11.40
N GLU A 68 0.97 9.43 -12.55
CA GLU A 68 0.57 9.95 -13.86
C GLU A 68 -0.77 9.37 -14.38
N GLU A 69 -1.28 8.28 -13.79
CA GLU A 69 -2.55 7.64 -14.20
C GLU A 69 -3.75 7.98 -13.31
N MET A 70 -3.58 8.88 -12.32
CA MET A 70 -4.71 9.41 -11.53
C MET A 70 -5.44 10.51 -12.34
N ILE A 71 -6.13 10.12 -13.40
CA ILE A 71 -7.01 11.01 -14.16
C ILE A 71 -8.34 11.13 -13.39
N ILE A 72 -8.51 12.28 -12.73
CA ILE A 72 -9.76 12.81 -12.16
C ILE A 72 -10.87 13.02 -13.19
#